data_AF-A0A2E4FZV3-F1
#
_entry.id   AF-A0A2E4FZV3-F1
#
_cell.length_a   1.000
_cell.length_b   1.000
_cell.length_c   1.000
_cell.angle_alpha   90.00
_cell.angle_beta   90.00
_cell.angle_gamma   90.00
#
_symmetry.space_group_name_H-M   'P 1'
#
loop_
_entity.id
_entity.type
_entity.pdbx_description
1 polymer ?
#
loop_
_entity_poly.entity_id
_entity_poly.type
_entity_poly.pdbx_seq_one_letter_code
_entity_poly.pdbx_strand_id
1 'polypeptide(L)'
;MKTTLFLFILLISIGLNAQHTVVLNSGEKMDCIVLSLNEDVWDVVYEGEARKIHMKDVSSVFFKEYIAYDGKLIPEGNEKSIVVNGFPVKYKIKDRTFDREPKVSIGSQDKGTVVVDIIVDRYGNVLSAKAGAPGTNTSNNYLYVKAETAAKSAKFDENLKGPLKTEGTITIIY
;
A
#
# COMPACT_ATOMS: atom_id res chain seq x y z
N MET A 1 25.93 -7.93 45.95
CA MET A 1 26.08 -7.95 44.48
C MET A 1 24.68 -8.00 43.88
N LYS A 2 24.42 -7.13 42.89
CA LYS A 2 23.08 -6.70 42.48
C LYS A 2 22.35 -7.79 41.67
N THR A 3 21.14 -8.12 42.08
CA THR A 3 20.20 -8.99 41.35
C THR A 3 19.48 -8.16 40.29
N THR A 4 19.80 -8.36 39.02
CA THR A 4 19.04 -7.79 37.90
C THR A 4 18.20 -8.88 37.26
N LEU A 5 16.90 -8.89 37.57
CA LEU A 5 15.89 -9.69 36.91
C LEU A 5 15.53 -8.99 35.59
N PHE A 6 15.95 -9.55 34.46
CA PHE A 6 15.57 -9.05 33.13
C PHE A 6 14.11 -9.42 32.86
N LEU A 7 13.23 -8.42 32.87
CA LEU A 7 11.84 -8.56 32.44
C LEU A 7 11.81 -8.48 30.91
N PHE A 8 11.67 -9.62 30.24
CA PHE A 8 11.46 -9.69 28.79
C PHE A 8 9.99 -9.36 28.50
N ILE A 9 9.69 -8.10 28.22
CA ILE A 9 8.37 -7.71 27.71
C ILE A 9 8.33 -8.11 26.23
N LEU A 10 7.72 -9.25 25.95
CA LEU A 10 7.39 -9.67 24.59
C LEU A 10 6.23 -8.79 24.11
N LEU A 11 6.54 -7.72 23.39
CA LEU A 11 5.54 -6.91 22.69
C LEU A 11 5.02 -7.75 21.51
N ILE A 12 3.95 -8.51 21.72
CA ILE A 12 3.24 -9.18 20.62
C ILE A 12 2.36 -8.12 19.96
N SER A 13 2.87 -7.52 18.88
CA SER A 13 2.06 -6.70 17.98
C SER A 13 1.15 -7.61 17.16
N ILE A 14 -0.05 -7.92 17.67
CA ILE A 14 -1.10 -8.55 16.86
C ILE A 14 -1.75 -7.45 16.01
N GLY A 15 -1.10 -7.10 14.91
CA GLY A 15 -1.76 -6.39 13.83
C GLY A 15 -2.41 -7.41 12.91
N LEU A 16 -3.73 -7.60 13.00
CA LEU A 16 -4.47 -8.24 11.92
C LEU A 16 -5.75 -7.47 11.59
N ASN A 17 -5.72 -6.95 10.37
CA ASN A 17 -6.78 -6.31 9.65
C ASN A 17 -7.92 -7.33 9.38
N ALA A 18 -9.16 -6.82 9.39
CA ALA A 18 -10.42 -7.52 9.11
C ALA A 18 -10.75 -8.71 10.05
N GLN A 19 -11.27 -8.40 11.24
CA GLN A 19 -11.81 -9.36 12.19
C GLN A 19 -13.34 -9.46 12.03
N HIS A 20 -13.87 -10.61 11.62
CA HIS A 20 -15.31 -10.89 11.58
C HIS A 20 -15.77 -11.42 12.94
N THR A 21 -17.05 -11.28 13.27
CA THR A 21 -17.61 -11.86 14.50
C THR A 21 -18.55 -13.01 14.12
N VAL A 22 -18.23 -14.22 14.56
CA VAL A 22 -19.11 -15.39 14.47
C VAL A 22 -19.86 -15.53 15.79
N VAL A 23 -21.17 -15.65 15.74
CA VAL A 23 -22.00 -15.97 16.90
C VAL A 23 -22.44 -17.42 16.76
N LEU A 24 -22.15 -18.24 17.76
CA LEU A 24 -22.56 -19.64 17.81
C LEU A 24 -23.98 -19.77 18.38
N ASN A 25 -24.61 -20.91 18.14
CA ASN A 25 -25.92 -21.26 18.73
C ASN A 25 -25.90 -21.29 20.26
N SER A 26 -24.73 -21.45 20.88
CA SER A 26 -24.53 -21.30 22.32
C SER A 26 -24.69 -19.85 22.81
N GLY A 27 -24.72 -18.87 21.91
CA GLY A 27 -24.63 -17.44 22.21
C GLY A 27 -23.20 -16.92 22.34
N GLU A 28 -22.20 -17.81 22.26
CA GLU A 28 -20.78 -17.43 22.25
C GLU A 28 -20.47 -16.56 21.03
N LYS A 29 -19.71 -15.49 21.25
CA LYS A 29 -19.24 -14.59 20.20
C LYS A 29 -17.74 -14.75 20.02
N MET A 30 -17.33 -15.04 18.81
CA MET A 30 -15.95 -15.31 18.43
C MET A 30 -15.48 -14.32 17.37
N ASP A 31 -14.52 -13.49 17.73
CA ASP A 31 -13.87 -12.57 16.81
C ASP A 31 -12.74 -13.29 16.05
N CYS A 32 -12.97 -13.65 14.79
CA CYS A 32 -12.08 -14.50 13.98
C CYS A 32 -11.90 -13.97 12.55
N ILE A 33 -10.90 -14.51 11.85
CA ILE A 33 -10.73 -14.32 10.39
C ILE A 33 -11.33 -15.53 9.70
N VAL A 34 -12.22 -15.28 8.74
CA VAL A 34 -12.88 -16.32 7.99
C VAL A 34 -12.09 -16.57 6.70
N LEU A 35 -11.55 -17.78 6.53
CA LEU A 35 -10.68 -18.12 5.40
C LEU A 35 -11.45 -18.73 4.24
N SER A 36 -12.27 -19.75 4.52
CA SER A 36 -13.05 -20.46 3.51
C SER A 36 -14.27 -21.14 4.11
N LEU A 37 -15.25 -21.45 3.25
CA LEU A 37 -16.39 -22.29 3.56
C LEU A 37 -16.38 -23.47 2.59
N ASN A 38 -16.20 -24.69 3.11
CA ASN A 38 -16.19 -25.92 2.33
C ASN A 38 -17.09 -26.95 3.02
N GLU A 39 -18.05 -27.52 2.28
CA GLU A 39 -18.92 -28.60 2.77
C GLU A 39 -19.53 -28.32 4.17
N ASP A 40 -20.14 -27.14 4.33
CA ASP A 40 -20.75 -26.67 5.59
C ASP A 40 -19.76 -26.50 6.77
N VAL A 41 -18.45 -26.48 6.50
CA VAL A 41 -17.41 -26.21 7.49
C VAL A 41 -16.68 -24.92 7.15
N TRP A 42 -16.72 -23.98 8.08
CA TRP A 42 -15.91 -22.78 8.05
C TRP A 42 -14.49 -23.09 8.55
N ASP A 43 -13.49 -22.76 7.73
CA ASP A 43 -12.11 -22.68 8.16
C ASP A 43 -11.85 -21.24 8.61
N VAL A 44 -11.51 -21.05 9.88
CA VAL A 44 -11.28 -19.74 10.49
C VAL A 44 -9.94 -19.69 11.20
N VAL A 45 -9.41 -18.47 11.40
CA VAL A 45 -8.30 -18.21 12.33
C VAL A 45 -8.86 -17.48 13.55
N TYR A 46 -8.71 -18.08 14.73
CA TYR A 46 -9.12 -17.50 16.00
C TYR A 46 -7.94 -17.58 16.97
N GLU A 47 -7.59 -16.45 17.59
CA GLU A 47 -6.41 -16.33 18.48
C GLU A 47 -5.09 -16.80 17.84
N GLY A 48 -4.98 -16.67 16.51
CA GLY A 48 -3.78 -17.08 15.75
C GLY A 48 -3.73 -18.57 15.39
N GLU A 49 -4.73 -19.36 15.81
CA GLU A 49 -4.82 -20.79 15.47
C GLU A 49 -5.94 -21.06 14.46
N ALA A 50 -5.68 -22.01 13.55
CA ALA A 50 -6.70 -22.48 12.62
C ALA A 50 -7.74 -23.33 13.35
N ARG A 51 -9.02 -23.01 13.16
CA ARG A 51 -10.16 -23.75 13.71
C ARG A 51 -11.18 -24.06 12.63
N LYS A 52 -11.90 -25.16 12.81
CA LYS A 52 -13.03 -25.56 11.97
C LYS A 52 -14.32 -25.35 12.76
N ILE A 53 -15.29 -24.67 12.15
CA ILE A 53 -16.61 -24.42 12.75
C ILE A 53 -17.66 -24.95 11.77
N HIS A 54 -18.50 -25.89 12.22
CA HIS A 54 -19.62 -26.35 11.41
C HIS A 54 -20.70 -25.27 11.33
N MET A 55 -21.23 -24.99 10.14
CA MET A 55 -22.30 -24.01 9.92
C MET A 55 -23.54 -24.25 10.78
N LYS A 56 -23.87 -25.52 11.04
CA LYS A 56 -24.99 -25.90 11.91
C LYS A 56 -24.87 -25.36 13.33
N ASP A 57 -23.66 -25.04 13.78
CA ASP A 57 -23.36 -24.53 15.12
C ASP A 57 -23.30 -22.99 15.14
N VAL A 58 -23.43 -22.33 13.98
CA VAL A 58 -23.37 -20.87 13.81
C VAL A 58 -24.78 -20.29 13.78
N SER A 59 -25.04 -19.30 14.63
CA SER A 59 -26.31 -18.56 14.65
C SER A 59 -26.28 -17.34 13.73
N SER A 60 -25.14 -16.62 13.67
CA SER A 60 -24.99 -15.40 12.88
C SER A 60 -23.53 -15.10 12.59
N VAL A 61 -23.25 -14.47 11.46
CA VAL A 61 -21.92 -13.97 11.12
C VAL A 61 -22.02 -12.48 10.82
N PHE A 62 -21.23 -11.69 11.52
CA PHE A 62 -21.05 -10.26 11.27
C PHE A 62 -19.74 -10.06 10.54
N PHE A 63 -19.82 -9.94 9.22
CA PHE A 63 -18.68 -9.49 8.45
C PHE A 63 -18.46 -8.00 8.74
N LYS A 64 -17.32 -7.62 9.31
CA LYS A 64 -16.86 -6.24 9.19
C LYS A 64 -16.81 -5.89 7.70
N GLU A 65 -17.38 -4.74 7.35
CA GLU A 65 -17.45 -4.27 5.96
C GLU A 65 -16.05 -4.30 5.34
N TYR A 66 -15.93 -5.02 4.21
CA TYR A 66 -14.71 -4.93 3.41
C TYR A 66 -14.68 -3.54 2.77
N ILE A 67 -13.91 -2.64 3.36
CA ILE A 67 -13.66 -1.32 2.78
C ILE A 67 -12.59 -1.51 1.72
N ALA A 68 -13.02 -1.55 0.45
CA ALA A 68 -12.11 -1.58 -0.67
C ALA A 68 -11.18 -0.35 -0.64
N TYR A 69 -9.92 -0.55 -1.02
CA TYR A 69 -8.96 0.54 -1.14
C TYR A 69 -9.46 1.60 -2.14
N ASP A 70 -9.54 2.84 -1.70
CA ASP A 70 -10.13 3.96 -2.44
C ASP A 70 -9.18 4.59 -3.47
N GLY A 71 -7.92 4.17 -3.50
CA GLY A 71 -6.92 4.67 -4.43
C GLY A 71 -6.06 5.80 -3.89
N LYS A 72 -6.26 6.27 -2.65
CA LYS A 72 -5.48 7.37 -2.10
C LYS A 72 -4.06 6.99 -1.74
N LEU A 73 -3.15 7.96 -1.84
CA LEU A 73 -1.76 7.77 -1.44
C LEU A 73 -1.69 7.35 0.03
N ILE A 74 -0.91 6.29 0.31
CA ILE A 74 -0.62 5.82 1.66
C ILE A 74 0.77 6.38 2.04
N PRO A 75 0.88 7.35 2.97
CA PRO A 75 2.16 7.98 3.29
C PRO A 75 3.22 7.01 3.81
N GLU A 76 2.77 6.03 4.61
CA GLU A 76 3.57 4.94 5.18
C GLU A 76 3.72 3.74 4.23
N GLY A 77 3.25 3.88 2.99
CA GLY A 77 3.36 2.82 1.98
C GLY A 77 4.80 2.54 1.57
N ASN A 78 5.02 1.32 1.06
CA ASN A 78 6.32 0.88 0.57
C ASN A 78 6.84 1.80 -0.55
N GLU A 79 8.09 2.25 -0.40
CA GLU A 79 8.83 2.99 -1.43
C GLU A 79 9.67 2.03 -2.25
N LYS A 80 9.63 2.18 -3.58
CA LYS A 80 10.48 1.45 -4.52
C LYS A 80 11.47 2.43 -5.14
N SER A 81 12.68 1.96 -5.46
CA SER A 81 13.75 2.79 -6.02
C SER A 81 14.39 2.11 -7.22
N ILE A 82 14.66 2.88 -8.28
CA ILE A 82 15.37 2.48 -9.49
C ILE A 82 16.36 3.59 -9.89
N VAL A 83 17.25 3.31 -10.85
CA VAL A 83 18.12 4.33 -11.45
C VAL A 83 17.80 4.42 -12.92
N VAL A 84 17.44 5.60 -13.40
CA VAL A 84 17.11 5.87 -14.80
C VAL A 84 18.08 6.90 -15.35
N ASN A 85 18.82 6.56 -16.40
CA ASN A 85 19.80 7.46 -17.04
C ASN A 85 20.80 8.08 -16.04
N GLY A 86 21.19 7.33 -15.01
CA GLY A 86 22.09 7.79 -13.95
C GLY A 86 21.43 8.60 -12.83
N PHE A 87 20.12 8.88 -12.90
CA PHE A 87 19.37 9.59 -11.88
C PHE A 87 18.61 8.62 -10.97
N PRO A 88 18.74 8.72 -9.64
CA PRO A 88 17.89 7.98 -8.72
C PRO A 88 16.43 8.41 -8.87
N VAL A 89 15.56 7.43 -9.07
CA VAL A 89 14.11 7.60 -9.13
C VAL A 89 13.46 6.71 -8.08
N LYS A 90 12.66 7.31 -7.21
CA LYS A 90 11.85 6.60 -6.23
C LYS A 90 10.38 6.77 -6.55
N TYR A 91 9.55 5.83 -6.13
CA TYR A 91 8.11 5.96 -6.27
C TYR A 91 7.36 5.25 -5.16
N LYS A 92 6.20 5.82 -4.81
CA LYS A 92 5.25 5.24 -3.87
C LYS A 92 3.90 5.18 -4.55
N ILE A 93 3.47 3.97 -4.91
CA ILE A 93 2.11 3.70 -5.36
C ILE A 93 1.77 2.27 -4.96
N LYS A 94 0.59 2.10 -4.34
CA LYS A 94 0.19 0.82 -3.76
C LYS A 94 0.08 -0.25 -4.84
N ASP A 95 0.74 -1.38 -4.62
CA ASP A 95 0.66 -2.61 -5.44
C ASP A 95 0.87 -2.39 -6.94
N ARG A 96 1.72 -1.42 -7.30
CA ARG A 96 2.08 -1.14 -8.70
C ARG A 96 3.59 -1.14 -8.89
N THR A 97 4.03 -1.44 -10.11
CA THR A 97 5.41 -1.39 -10.58
C THR A 97 5.48 -0.70 -11.94
N PHE A 98 6.65 -0.21 -12.36
CA PHE A 98 6.79 0.36 -13.71
C PHE A 98 6.75 -0.75 -14.76
N ASP A 99 5.81 -0.63 -15.70
CA ASP A 99 5.84 -1.31 -17.01
C ASP A 99 6.76 -0.54 -17.98
N ARG A 100 6.76 0.79 -17.87
CA ARG A 100 7.69 1.68 -18.56
C ARG A 100 8.24 2.73 -17.61
N GLU A 101 9.55 2.74 -17.49
CA GLU A 101 10.26 3.71 -16.65
C GLU A 101 10.03 5.16 -17.14
N PRO A 102 10.05 6.15 -16.23
CA PRO A 102 10.00 7.56 -16.59
C PRO A 102 11.21 7.94 -17.44
N LYS A 103 11.06 8.81 -18.43
CA LYS A 103 12.19 9.34 -19.21
C LYS A 103 12.79 10.54 -18.50
N VAL A 104 13.83 10.32 -17.70
CA VAL A 104 14.56 11.39 -17.01
C VAL A 104 15.66 11.96 -17.92
N SER A 105 15.60 13.27 -18.19
CA SER A 105 16.61 14.00 -18.96
C SER A 105 16.61 15.47 -18.59
N ILE A 106 17.81 16.00 -18.34
CA ILE A 106 18.11 17.37 -17.91
C ILE A 106 19.23 17.87 -18.84
N GLY A 107 19.10 19.13 -19.29
CA GLY A 107 20.11 19.82 -20.10
C GLY A 107 20.92 20.87 -19.34
N SER A 108 20.77 20.94 -18.01
CA SER A 108 21.50 21.83 -17.12
C SER A 108 22.35 21.03 -16.13
N GLN A 109 23.13 21.72 -15.31
CA GLN A 109 23.89 21.12 -14.20
C GLN A 109 23.19 21.33 -12.85
N ASP A 110 21.92 21.78 -12.87
CA ASP A 110 21.14 22.04 -11.67
C ASP A 110 20.87 20.75 -10.92
N LYS A 111 20.94 20.82 -9.59
CA LYS A 111 20.72 19.68 -8.71
C LYS A 111 19.54 19.91 -7.80
N GLY A 112 18.90 18.82 -7.41
CA GLY A 112 17.79 18.87 -6.47
C GLY A 112 16.89 17.66 -6.56
N THR A 113 16.15 17.45 -5.47
CA THR A 113 15.13 16.44 -5.35
C THR A 113 13.78 17.07 -5.63
N VAL A 114 13.06 16.52 -6.61
CA VAL A 114 11.70 16.91 -6.94
C VAL A 114 10.76 15.73 -6.67
N VAL A 115 9.75 15.95 -5.83
CA VAL A 115 8.67 15.00 -5.59
C VAL A 115 7.45 15.44 -6.40
N VAL A 116 6.90 14.50 -7.16
CA VAL A 116 5.78 14.69 -8.07
C VAL A 116 4.60 13.85 -7.60
N ASP A 117 3.49 14.51 -7.28
CA ASP A 117 2.22 13.83 -7.05
C ASP A 117 1.66 13.35 -8.39
N ILE A 118 1.27 12.08 -8.47
CA ILE A 118 0.74 11.47 -9.68
C ILE A 118 -0.63 10.83 -9.44
N ILE A 119 -1.45 10.80 -10.49
CA ILE A 119 -2.69 10.02 -10.53
C ILE A 119 -2.59 9.05 -11.70
N VAL A 120 -2.79 7.76 -11.43
CA VAL A 120 -2.65 6.67 -12.39
C VAL A 120 -4.01 6.00 -12.61
N ASP A 121 -4.33 5.62 -13.84
CA ASP A 121 -5.54 4.84 -14.15
C ASP A 121 -5.34 3.32 -13.92
N ARG A 122 -6.40 2.53 -14.14
CA ARG A 122 -6.32 1.06 -14.04
C ARG A 122 -5.38 0.43 -15.06
N TYR A 123 -5.20 1.04 -16.22
CA TYR A 123 -4.33 0.58 -17.31
C TYR A 123 -2.87 1.00 -17.14
N GLY A 124 -2.56 1.72 -16.05
CA GLY A 124 -1.20 2.13 -15.70
C GLY A 124 -0.76 3.46 -16.30
N ASN A 125 -1.64 4.22 -16.95
CA ASN A 125 -1.29 5.53 -17.52
C ASN A 125 -1.30 6.61 -16.43
N VAL A 126 -0.26 7.46 -16.41
CA VAL A 126 -0.21 8.64 -15.56
C VAL A 126 -1.10 9.74 -16.15
N LEU A 127 -2.27 9.95 -15.53
CA LEU A 127 -3.27 10.95 -15.94
C LEU A 127 -2.89 12.36 -15.51
N SER A 128 -2.27 12.50 -14.34
CA SER A 128 -1.85 13.78 -13.77
C SER A 128 -0.47 13.65 -13.14
N ALA A 129 0.32 14.71 -13.22
CA ALA A 129 1.61 14.85 -12.57
C ALA A 129 1.76 16.31 -12.13
N LYS A 130 2.04 16.54 -10.85
CA LYS A 130 2.23 17.87 -10.25
C LYS A 130 3.46 17.87 -9.36
N ALA A 131 4.47 18.67 -9.70
CA ALA A 131 5.69 18.79 -8.92
C ALA A 131 5.50 19.69 -7.69
N GLY A 132 6.44 19.59 -6.74
CA GLY A 132 6.48 20.42 -5.54
C GLY A 132 5.76 19.80 -4.34
N ALA A 133 5.52 18.49 -4.37
CA ALA A 133 4.97 17.75 -3.24
C ALA A 133 5.96 17.73 -2.05
N PRO A 134 5.49 17.42 -0.81
CA PRO A 134 6.36 17.31 0.36
C PRO A 134 7.56 16.39 0.13
N GLY A 135 8.75 16.85 0.55
CA GLY A 135 10.03 16.18 0.29
C GLY A 135 10.82 16.77 -0.90
N THR A 136 10.21 17.68 -1.67
CA THR A 136 10.93 18.51 -2.65
C THR A 136 11.88 19.47 -1.93
N ASN A 137 13.13 19.60 -2.38
CA ASN A 137 14.16 20.44 -1.73
C ASN A 137 14.75 21.53 -2.63
N THR A 138 14.16 21.76 -3.81
CA THR A 138 14.58 22.77 -4.77
C THR A 138 13.40 23.66 -5.14
N SER A 139 13.64 24.94 -5.43
CA SER A 139 12.66 25.87 -5.97
C SER A 139 12.82 26.10 -7.48
N ASN A 140 13.70 25.33 -8.14
CA ASN A 140 13.99 25.49 -9.55
C ASN A 140 12.83 24.98 -10.42
N ASN A 141 12.11 25.94 -11.04
CA ASN A 141 10.98 25.64 -11.92
C ASN A 141 11.37 24.79 -13.14
N TYR A 142 12.62 24.87 -13.62
CA TYR A 142 13.09 24.02 -14.70
C TYR A 142 13.07 22.54 -14.29
N LEU A 143 13.57 22.22 -13.08
CA LEU A 143 13.55 20.85 -12.55
C LEU A 143 12.13 20.34 -12.32
N TYR A 144 11.20 21.22 -11.93
CA TYR A 144 9.79 20.86 -11.79
C TYR A 144 9.17 20.41 -13.11
N VAL A 145 9.32 21.22 -14.17
CA VAL A 145 8.80 20.88 -15.51
C VAL A 145 9.42 19.59 -16.04
N LYS A 146 10.73 19.38 -15.81
CA LYS A 146 11.40 18.13 -16.20
C LYS A 146 10.86 16.92 -15.43
N ALA A 147 10.64 17.06 -14.12
CA ALA A 147 10.11 15.98 -13.30
C ALA A 147 8.66 15.63 -13.67
N GLU A 148 7.80 16.63 -13.91
CA GLU A 148 6.43 16.41 -14.36
C GLU A 148 6.37 15.70 -15.72
N THR A 149 7.23 16.12 -16.65
CA THR A 149 7.32 15.50 -17.98
C THR A 149 7.81 14.05 -17.89
N ALA A 150 8.83 13.80 -17.08
CA ALA A 150 9.35 12.46 -16.83
C ALA A 150 8.28 11.57 -16.20
N ALA A 151 7.60 12.05 -15.15
CA ALA A 151 6.52 11.35 -14.48
C ALA A 151 5.36 11.00 -15.44
N LYS A 152 4.91 11.94 -16.27
CA LYS A 152 3.86 11.68 -17.29
C LYS A 152 4.26 10.64 -18.34
N SER A 153 5.56 10.48 -18.61
CA SER A 153 6.03 9.50 -19.60
C SER A 153 6.06 8.06 -19.07
N ALA A 154 6.08 7.90 -17.74
CA ALA A 154 6.08 6.60 -17.09
C ALA A 154 4.74 5.87 -17.33
N LYS A 155 4.80 4.55 -17.25
CA LYS A 155 3.63 3.68 -17.26
C LYS A 155 3.78 2.63 -16.18
N PHE A 156 2.73 2.42 -15.41
CA PHE A 156 2.65 1.36 -14.41
C PHE A 156 2.04 0.09 -15.01
N ASP A 157 2.22 -1.02 -14.32
CA ASP A 157 1.51 -2.26 -14.58
C ASP A 157 -0.01 -2.09 -14.45
N GLU A 158 -0.76 -2.93 -15.18
CA GLU A 158 -2.23 -2.91 -15.16
C GLU A 158 -2.79 -3.49 -13.85
N ASN A 159 -3.84 -2.87 -13.31
CA ASN A 159 -4.60 -3.38 -12.17
C ASN A 159 -6.10 -3.16 -12.36
N LEU A 160 -6.75 -4.10 -13.06
CA LEU A 160 -8.17 -4.03 -13.40
C LEU A 160 -9.10 -4.19 -12.18
N LYS A 161 -8.63 -4.87 -11.12
CA LYS A 161 -9.38 -5.12 -9.88
C LYS A 161 -9.22 -3.98 -8.85
N GLY A 162 -8.30 -3.05 -9.09
CA GLY A 162 -8.05 -1.90 -8.24
C GLY A 162 -9.04 -0.74 -8.44
N PRO A 163 -8.86 0.36 -7.69
CA PRO A 163 -9.65 1.56 -7.85
C PRO A 163 -9.45 2.19 -9.24
N LEU A 164 -10.44 2.95 -9.71
CA LEU A 164 -10.42 3.61 -11.02
C LEU A 164 -9.21 4.55 -11.21
N LYS A 165 -8.81 5.20 -10.12
CA LYS A 165 -7.66 6.09 -10.03
C LYS A 165 -6.84 5.68 -8.82
N THR A 166 -5.53 5.74 -8.95
CA THR A 166 -4.59 5.50 -7.85
C THR A 166 -3.63 6.66 -7.76
N GLU A 167 -3.60 7.30 -6.60
CA GLU A 167 -2.64 8.32 -6.25
C GLU A 167 -1.31 7.69 -5.87
N GLY A 168 -0.24 8.39 -6.22
CA GLY A 168 1.11 7.98 -5.92
C GLY A 168 2.06 9.17 -5.95
N THR A 169 3.33 8.91 -5.67
CA THR A 169 4.40 9.88 -5.89
C THR A 169 5.52 9.28 -6.71
N ILE A 170 6.19 10.12 -7.50
CA ILE A 170 7.48 9.84 -8.13
C ILE A 170 8.45 10.91 -7.65
N THR A 171 9.58 10.49 -7.11
CA THR A 171 10.68 11.36 -6.69
C THR A 171 11.87 11.18 -7.62
N ILE A 172 12.39 12.27 -8.17
CA ILE A 172 13.56 12.27 -9.03
C ILE A 172 14.64 13.11 -8.35
N ILE A 173 15.85 12.56 -8.26
CA ILE A 173 17.02 13.23 -7.71
C ILE A 173 17.94 13.60 -8.88
N TYR A 174 18.06 14.90 -9.17
CA TYR A 174 18.92 15.49 -10.19
C TYR A 174 20.30 15.87 -9.65
#